data_AF-A0A5E4QDC1-F1
#
_entry.id   AF-A0A5E4QDC1-F1
#
_cell.length_a   1.000
_cell.length_b   1.000
_cell.length_c   1.000
_cell.angle_alpha   90.00
_cell.angle_beta   90.00
_cell.angle_gamma   90.00
#
_symmetry.space_group_name_H-M   'P 1'
#
loop_
_entity.id
_entity.type
_entity.pdbx_description
1 polymer ?
#
loop_
_entity_poly.entity_id
_entity_poly.type
_entity_poly.pdbx_seq_one_letter_code
_entity_poly.pdbx_strand_id
1 'polypeptide(L)'
;MGGMGGPSGPDGFTHQWQYKSTIDPEELFRKIFGDAGFKSEAFSDFAESKFGFGAAQEIIVNLKFTESARGVNKDVNINVIDICPKCQGSRCELGTKAIKCTFCNGTGMETFSRGPFVMRSTCRHCHGTRMLIKFPCSECEGKGQSVQRKKITVPVPAGVEDGQTVRMSVGNNEIFVTFRVESSTYFKRDGPDVHTDCTISVSQAILGGTVRIQGLYEDHTLQITPGTSSHSTIRLSRKGMKRVSQHGYGDHYVHIKIQVPKVLSEKQKALMCAYAELEEDTPGQIHGVSYDRDGKKISISEPQNLVDAVKEALEKKKTIVGSAESHEDVKESKRNKG
;
A
#
# COMPACT_ATOMS: atom_id res chain seq x y z
N MET A 1 -72.54 -4.57 -55.08
CA MET A 1 -71.91 -5.88 -55.37
C MET A 1 -70.88 -6.10 -54.26
N GLY A 2 -70.90 -7.08 -53.37
CA GLY A 2 -71.62 -8.35 -53.25
C GLY A 2 -70.66 -9.35 -52.61
N GLY A 3 -71.07 -10.00 -51.51
CA GLY A 3 -70.45 -11.17 -50.85
C GLY A 3 -69.00 -11.02 -50.32
N MET A 4 -68.48 -11.79 -49.37
CA MET A 4 -68.96 -12.98 -48.67
C MET A 4 -67.99 -13.29 -47.50
N GLY A 5 -68.47 -13.87 -46.40
CA GLY A 5 -67.71 -14.80 -45.53
C GLY A 5 -67.09 -14.26 -44.22
N GLY A 6 -67.71 -14.59 -43.07
CA GLY A 6 -67.01 -14.72 -41.78
C GLY A 6 -66.42 -16.15 -41.61
N PRO A 7 -66.07 -16.63 -40.39
CA PRO A 7 -66.13 -15.98 -39.09
C PRO A 7 -64.94 -16.29 -38.12
N SER A 8 -64.94 -15.63 -36.95
CA SER A 8 -64.45 -16.10 -35.64
C SER A 8 -62.99 -16.55 -35.41
N GLY A 9 -62.27 -15.79 -34.58
CA GLY A 9 -61.14 -16.27 -33.76
C GLY A 9 -61.17 -15.56 -32.40
N PRO A 10 -61.12 -16.28 -31.26
CA PRO A 10 -61.21 -15.70 -29.93
C PRO A 10 -59.83 -15.37 -29.33
N ASP A 11 -59.88 -14.43 -28.39
CA ASP A 11 -59.04 -14.27 -27.20
C ASP A 11 -57.51 -14.29 -27.30
N GLY A 12 -56.94 -13.11 -27.03
CA GLY A 12 -56.04 -12.89 -25.89
C GLY A 12 -54.74 -13.69 -25.82
N PHE A 13 -53.60 -12.98 -25.78
CA PHE A 13 -52.70 -12.94 -24.62
C PHE A 13 -51.41 -12.20 -25.04
N THR A 14 -51.23 -11.00 -24.48
CA THR A 14 -49.97 -10.28 -24.45
C THR A 14 -48.97 -11.03 -23.56
N HIS A 15 -47.84 -11.47 -24.10
CA HIS A 15 -46.67 -11.80 -23.28
C HIS A 15 -45.38 -11.19 -23.83
N GLN A 16 -44.90 -10.23 -23.05
CA GLN A 16 -43.59 -9.62 -23.00
C GLN A 16 -42.47 -10.67 -23.03
N TRP A 17 -41.63 -10.65 -24.05
CA TRP A 17 -40.39 -11.44 -24.06
C TRP A 17 -39.34 -10.77 -23.16
N GLN A 18 -39.17 -11.29 -21.94
CA GLN A 18 -37.96 -11.05 -21.14
C GLN A 18 -36.96 -12.18 -21.42
N TYR A 19 -35.88 -11.87 -22.14
CA TYR A 19 -34.75 -12.80 -22.28
C TYR A 19 -33.92 -12.74 -20.99
N LYS A 20 -33.92 -13.81 -20.20
CA LYS A 20 -32.85 -14.11 -19.25
C LYS A 20 -31.99 -15.23 -19.86
N SER A 21 -30.80 -14.91 -20.31
CA SER A 21 -29.80 -15.91 -20.71
C SER A 21 -29.17 -16.51 -19.46
N THR A 22 -29.58 -17.71 -19.08
CA THR A 22 -28.92 -18.54 -18.05
C THR A 22 -27.89 -19.51 -18.65
N ILE A 23 -27.35 -19.21 -19.84
CA ILE A 23 -26.36 -20.06 -20.50
C ILE A 23 -25.01 -19.35 -20.38
N ASP A 24 -24.15 -19.91 -19.54
CA ASP A 24 -22.78 -19.45 -19.33
C ASP A 24 -21.96 -19.77 -20.60
N PRO A 25 -21.38 -18.78 -21.30
CA PRO A 25 -20.67 -19.00 -22.56
C PRO A 25 -19.50 -19.98 -22.44
N GLU A 26 -18.94 -20.14 -21.24
CA GLU A 26 -17.86 -21.09 -20.95
C GLU A 26 -18.33 -22.55 -20.97
N GLU A 27 -19.59 -22.80 -20.56
CA GLU A 27 -20.18 -24.13 -20.53
C GLU A 27 -20.63 -24.57 -21.93
N LEU A 28 -21.12 -23.63 -22.75
CA LEU A 28 -21.42 -23.85 -24.16
C LEU A 28 -20.15 -24.18 -24.96
N PHE A 29 -19.03 -23.50 -24.65
CA PHE A 29 -17.74 -23.75 -25.30
C PHE A 29 -17.18 -25.14 -24.94
N ARG A 30 -17.28 -25.54 -23.67
CA ARG A 30 -16.90 -26.91 -23.24
C ARG A 30 -17.76 -27.99 -23.89
N LYS A 31 -19.06 -27.75 -24.10
CA LYS A 31 -19.97 -28.74 -24.70
C LYS A 31 -19.78 -28.92 -26.21
N ILE A 32 -19.32 -27.88 -26.91
CA ILE A 32 -19.08 -27.93 -28.36
C ILE A 32 -17.67 -28.41 -28.69
N PHE A 33 -16.66 -28.10 -27.85
CA PHE A 33 -15.25 -28.41 -28.14
C PHE A 33 -14.63 -29.49 -27.24
N GLY A 34 -15.37 -29.98 -26.23
CA GLY A 34 -14.86 -30.96 -25.26
C GLY A 34 -15.09 -32.44 -25.60
N ASP A 35 -15.85 -32.75 -26.66
CA ASP A 35 -16.24 -34.14 -27.00
C ASP A 35 -15.73 -34.62 -28.37
N ALA A 36 -14.96 -33.79 -29.07
CA ALA A 36 -14.18 -34.23 -30.22
C ALA A 36 -12.73 -34.42 -29.75
N GLY A 37 -12.26 -35.68 -29.75
CA GLY A 37 -10.93 -36.11 -29.30
C GLY A 37 -9.73 -35.49 -30.03
N PHE A 38 -9.63 -34.17 -29.97
CA PHE A 38 -8.48 -33.37 -30.37
C PHE A 38 -7.46 -33.48 -29.24
N LYS A 39 -6.57 -34.47 -29.36
CA LYS A 39 -5.36 -34.53 -28.55
C LYS A 39 -4.69 -33.16 -28.61
N SER A 40 -4.44 -32.62 -27.41
CA SER A 40 -3.83 -31.34 -27.13
C SER A 40 -2.34 -31.31 -27.53
N GLU A 41 -2.06 -31.39 -28.82
CA GLU A 41 -0.73 -31.15 -29.41
C GLU A 41 -0.77 -30.04 -30.47
N ALA A 42 -1.95 -29.52 -30.82
CA ALA A 42 -2.12 -28.48 -31.84
C ALA A 42 -2.53 -27.10 -31.30
N PHE A 43 -2.83 -26.99 -30.00
CA PHE A 43 -3.16 -25.70 -29.36
C PHE A 43 -2.02 -25.10 -28.52
N SER A 44 -0.93 -25.84 -28.28
CA SER A 44 0.30 -25.25 -27.74
C SER A 44 1.00 -24.34 -28.76
N ASP A 45 0.82 -24.60 -30.05
CA ASP A 45 1.55 -23.93 -31.14
C ASP A 45 0.93 -22.58 -31.57
N PHE A 46 -0.29 -22.24 -31.10
CA PHE A 46 -0.89 -20.93 -31.35
C PHE A 46 -0.44 -19.88 -30.33
N ALA A 47 -0.28 -20.28 -29.06
CA ALA A 47 0.33 -19.45 -28.04
C ALA A 47 1.85 -19.27 -28.27
N GLU A 48 2.48 -20.20 -28.98
CA GLU A 48 3.89 -20.16 -29.40
C GLU A 48 4.06 -19.69 -30.85
N SER A 49 3.09 -18.94 -31.38
CA SER A 49 3.36 -18.16 -32.59
C SER A 49 4.58 -17.27 -32.29
N LYS A 50 5.60 -17.39 -33.13
CA LYS A 50 6.88 -16.64 -33.11
C LYS A 50 6.72 -15.10 -33.24
N PHE A 51 5.49 -14.61 -33.12
CA PHE A 51 5.01 -13.23 -33.15
C PHE A 51 4.00 -12.93 -32.02
N GLY A 52 3.73 -13.88 -31.12
CA GLY A 52 3.00 -13.64 -29.88
C GLY A 52 3.81 -12.72 -29.00
N PHE A 53 3.15 -11.71 -28.43
CA PHE A 53 3.70 -10.84 -27.40
C PHE A 53 4.44 -11.73 -26.40
N GLY A 54 5.76 -11.57 -26.30
CA GLY A 54 6.55 -12.34 -25.33
C GLY A 54 5.90 -12.21 -23.96
N ALA A 55 5.87 -13.31 -23.19
CA ALA A 55 5.27 -13.33 -21.86
C ALA A 55 5.66 -12.06 -21.10
N ALA A 56 4.68 -11.20 -20.82
CA ALA A 56 4.96 -9.88 -20.29
C ALA A 56 5.73 -10.04 -18.99
N GLN A 57 6.91 -9.44 -18.90
CA GLN A 57 7.80 -9.68 -17.78
C GLN A 57 7.27 -8.92 -16.57
N GLU A 58 6.67 -9.65 -15.62
CA GLU A 58 6.24 -9.09 -14.35
C GLU A 58 7.42 -9.08 -13.37
N ILE A 59 7.65 -7.93 -12.73
CA ILE A 59 8.69 -7.74 -11.73
C ILE A 59 8.08 -7.15 -10.48
N ILE A 60 8.40 -7.77 -9.34
CA ILE A 60 7.94 -7.31 -8.04
C ILE A 60 9.02 -6.42 -7.43
N VAL A 61 8.64 -5.20 -7.07
CA VAL A 61 9.53 -4.24 -6.39
C VAL A 61 9.03 -4.02 -4.98
N ASN A 62 9.83 -4.44 -4.00
CA ASN A 62 9.54 -4.22 -2.59
C ASN A 62 9.92 -2.79 -2.19
N LEU A 63 8.98 -2.09 -1.54
CA LEU A 63 9.11 -0.72 -1.08
C LEU A 63 8.89 -0.65 0.42
N LYS A 64 9.64 0.23 1.10
CA LYS A 64 9.32 0.61 2.47
C LYS A 64 8.11 1.54 2.46
N PHE A 65 7.37 1.57 3.57
CA PHE A 65 6.23 2.47 3.73
C PHE A 65 6.58 3.94 3.44
N THR A 66 7.71 4.44 3.96
CA THR A 66 8.15 5.83 3.74
C THR A 66 8.57 6.12 2.30
N GLU A 67 9.13 5.13 1.60
CA GLU A 67 9.47 5.21 0.18
C GLU A 67 8.21 5.30 -0.68
N SER A 68 7.18 4.51 -0.35
CA SER A 68 5.88 4.56 -1.04
C SER A 68 5.18 5.91 -0.87
N ALA A 69 5.40 6.59 0.28
CA ALA A 69 4.82 7.90 0.58
C ALA A 69 5.49 9.05 -0.20
N ARG A 70 6.83 9.04 -0.26
CA ARG A 70 7.61 10.12 -0.88
C ARG A 70 7.78 9.95 -2.38
N GLY A 71 7.70 8.71 -2.87
CA GLY A 71 8.16 8.36 -4.21
C GLY A 71 9.69 8.33 -4.25
N VAL A 72 10.24 7.36 -4.98
CA VAL A 72 11.68 7.17 -5.10
C VAL A 72 11.99 6.52 -6.44
N ASN A 73 13.16 6.81 -7.00
CA ASN A 73 13.66 6.09 -8.16
C ASN A 73 14.43 4.87 -7.67
N LYS A 74 13.91 3.66 -7.91
CA LYS A 74 14.59 2.42 -7.54
C LYS A 74 15.27 1.79 -8.75
N ASP A 75 16.53 1.46 -8.56
CA ASP A 75 17.27 0.70 -9.56
C ASP A 75 17.02 -0.79 -9.40
N VAL A 76 16.56 -1.44 -10.48
CA VAL A 76 16.27 -2.88 -10.52
C VAL A 76 17.05 -3.50 -11.66
N ASN A 77 17.67 -4.65 -11.39
CA ASN A 77 18.37 -5.43 -12.41
C ASN A 77 17.42 -6.45 -12.99
N ILE A 78 17.19 -6.40 -14.30
CA ILE A 78 16.27 -7.28 -15.00
C ILE A 78 17.00 -7.98 -16.13
N ASN A 79 16.63 -9.24 -16.35
CA ASN A 79 17.08 -10.02 -17.49
C ASN A 79 16.08 -9.82 -18.63
N VAL A 80 16.48 -9.08 -19.66
CA VAL A 80 15.64 -8.72 -20.80
C VAL A 80 16.20 -9.38 -22.05
N ILE A 81 15.32 -9.92 -22.90
CA ILE A 81 15.73 -10.44 -24.22
C ILE A 81 15.97 -9.25 -25.13
N ASP A 82 17.22 -9.03 -25.53
CA ASP A 82 17.59 -7.94 -26.43
C ASP A 82 18.45 -8.46 -27.58
N ILE A 83 18.69 -7.59 -28.56
CA ILE A 83 19.58 -7.85 -29.68
C ILE A 83 20.95 -8.26 -29.14
N CYS A 84 21.47 -9.37 -29.66
CA CYS A 84 22.76 -9.89 -29.22
C CYS A 84 23.87 -8.86 -29.46
N PRO A 85 24.66 -8.47 -28.44
CA PRO A 85 25.63 -7.39 -28.55
C PRO A 85 26.78 -7.77 -29.49
N LYS A 86 27.18 -9.05 -29.53
CA LYS A 86 28.25 -9.53 -30.42
C LYS A 86 27.88 -9.52 -31.89
N CYS A 87 26.68 -9.95 -32.26
CA CYS A 87 26.27 -10.02 -33.68
C CYS A 87 25.37 -8.86 -34.13
N GLN A 88 24.91 -8.01 -33.21
CA GLN A 88 23.96 -6.91 -33.47
C GLN A 88 22.72 -7.36 -34.27
N GLY A 89 22.25 -8.58 -34.03
CA GLY A 89 21.08 -9.15 -34.71
C GLY A 89 21.37 -9.81 -36.06
N SER A 90 22.62 -9.79 -36.55
CA SER A 90 23.01 -10.45 -37.81
C SER A 90 23.02 -11.98 -37.74
N ARG A 91 22.97 -12.55 -36.52
CA ARG A 91 22.99 -14.00 -36.22
C ARG A 91 24.28 -14.73 -36.62
N CYS A 92 25.26 -14.02 -37.17
CA CYS A 92 26.51 -14.57 -37.67
C CYS A 92 27.67 -14.22 -36.72
N GLU A 93 28.74 -15.01 -36.77
CA GLU A 93 30.00 -14.70 -36.09
C GLU A 93 30.63 -13.43 -36.68
N LEU A 94 31.33 -12.65 -35.85
CA LEU A 94 31.98 -11.39 -36.27
C LEU A 94 32.89 -11.62 -37.48
N GLY A 95 32.72 -10.79 -38.52
CA GLY A 95 33.47 -10.90 -39.77
C GLY A 95 32.87 -11.86 -40.82
N THR A 96 31.85 -12.65 -40.45
CA THR A 96 31.11 -13.49 -41.40
C THR A 96 29.78 -12.84 -41.80
N LYS A 97 29.23 -13.23 -42.95
CA LYS A 97 27.96 -12.67 -43.47
C LYS A 97 26.97 -13.79 -43.75
N ALA A 98 25.70 -13.50 -43.50
CA ALA A 98 24.62 -14.37 -43.91
C ALA A 98 24.53 -14.39 -45.45
N ILE A 99 24.45 -15.59 -46.04
CA ILE A 99 24.35 -15.77 -47.49
C ILE A 99 22.89 -16.07 -47.81
N LYS A 100 22.38 -15.63 -48.96
CA LYS A 100 21.03 -16.01 -49.42
C LYS A 100 20.92 -17.54 -49.46
N CYS A 101 19.84 -18.09 -48.91
CA CYS A 101 19.70 -19.54 -48.85
C CYS A 101 19.63 -20.14 -50.26
N THR A 102 20.58 -21.02 -50.60
CA THR A 102 20.70 -21.67 -51.91
C THR A 102 19.62 -22.73 -52.15
N PHE A 103 19.10 -23.35 -51.08
CA PHE A 103 18.10 -24.41 -51.16
C PHE A 103 16.69 -23.88 -51.47
N CYS A 104 16.34 -22.71 -50.93
CA CYS A 104 15.05 -22.07 -51.20
C CYS A 104 15.17 -20.82 -52.08
N ASN A 105 16.37 -20.47 -52.57
CA ASN A 105 16.64 -19.21 -53.29
C ASN A 105 16.03 -17.97 -52.61
N GLY A 106 16.07 -17.95 -51.27
CA GLY A 106 15.52 -16.87 -50.46
C GLY A 106 13.99 -16.82 -50.35
N THR A 107 13.24 -17.83 -50.79
CA THR A 107 11.79 -17.89 -50.58
C THR A 107 11.42 -18.24 -49.13
N GLY A 108 12.30 -18.94 -48.42
CA GLY A 108 12.08 -19.40 -47.04
C GLY A 108 11.21 -20.66 -46.93
N MET A 109 10.73 -21.19 -48.05
CA MET A 109 9.89 -22.39 -48.13
C MET A 109 10.48 -23.37 -49.14
N GLU A 110 10.39 -24.66 -48.82
CA GLU A 110 10.71 -25.76 -49.73
C GLU A 110 9.41 -26.43 -50.17
N THR A 111 9.31 -26.77 -51.46
CA THR A 111 8.15 -27.50 -52.00
C THR A 111 8.52 -28.97 -52.08
N PHE A 112 7.78 -29.83 -51.39
CA PHE A 112 7.93 -31.28 -51.45
C PHE A 112 6.75 -31.86 -52.24
N SER A 113 7.03 -32.49 -53.37
CA SER A 113 6.06 -33.28 -54.12
C SER A 113 6.22 -34.75 -53.75
N ARG A 114 5.15 -35.37 -53.23
CA ARG A 114 5.04 -36.83 -53.09
C ARG A 114 3.79 -37.29 -53.83
N GLY A 115 3.98 -37.82 -55.03
CA GLY A 115 2.88 -38.22 -55.91
C GLY A 115 2.04 -37.02 -56.37
N PRO A 116 0.70 -37.13 -56.44
CA PRO A 116 -0.16 -36.04 -56.90
C PRO A 116 -0.31 -34.89 -55.89
N PHE A 117 0.31 -34.99 -54.70
CA PHE A 117 0.22 -33.97 -53.67
C PHE A 117 1.50 -33.13 -53.61
N VAL A 118 1.33 -31.81 -53.68
CA VAL A 118 2.39 -30.82 -53.52
C VAL A 118 2.17 -30.11 -52.19
N MET A 119 3.14 -30.25 -51.27
CA MET A 119 3.10 -29.58 -49.97
C MET A 119 4.23 -28.54 -49.90
N ARG A 120 3.93 -27.36 -49.38
CA ARG A 120 4.94 -26.35 -49.05
C ARG A 120 5.24 -26.44 -47.56
N SER A 121 6.51 -26.60 -47.22
CA SER A 121 6.99 -26.59 -45.84
C SER A 121 8.03 -25.48 -45.67
N THR A 122 8.29 -25.07 -44.44
CA THR A 122 9.42 -24.18 -44.13
C THR A 122 10.72 -24.83 -44.60
N CYS A 123 11.60 -24.02 -45.21
CA CYS A 123 12.90 -24.51 -45.68
C CYS A 123 13.68 -25.09 -44.50
N ARG A 124 14.11 -26.35 -44.61
CA ARG A 124 14.82 -27.06 -43.51
C ARG A 124 16.21 -26.51 -43.23
N HIS A 125 16.80 -25.79 -44.19
CA HIS A 125 18.13 -25.21 -44.06
C HIS A 125 18.16 -23.77 -43.55
N CYS A 126 17.12 -22.96 -43.81
CA CYS A 126 17.04 -21.59 -43.31
C CYS A 126 15.94 -21.38 -42.25
N HIS A 127 15.11 -22.39 -41.96
CA HIS A 127 14.00 -22.33 -41.01
C HIS A 127 13.10 -21.10 -41.23
N GLY A 128 12.87 -20.74 -42.50
CA GLY A 128 12.05 -19.59 -42.89
C GLY A 128 12.77 -18.22 -42.87
N THR A 129 14.03 -18.15 -42.42
CA THR A 129 14.79 -16.87 -42.34
C THR A 129 15.29 -16.36 -43.69
N ARG A 130 15.12 -17.14 -44.77
CA ARG A 130 15.55 -16.85 -46.16
C ARG A 130 17.07 -16.71 -46.36
N MET A 131 17.83 -16.75 -45.27
CA MET A 131 19.28 -16.63 -45.24
C MET A 131 19.89 -17.89 -44.63
N LEU A 132 20.99 -18.36 -45.21
CA LEU A 132 21.80 -19.45 -44.69
C LEU A 132 22.95 -18.86 -43.87
N ILE A 133 22.99 -19.21 -42.60
CA ILE A 133 24.04 -18.82 -41.65
C ILE A 133 25.02 -19.98 -41.56
N LYS A 134 26.21 -19.85 -42.18
CA LYS A 134 27.26 -20.90 -42.13
C LYS A 134 27.96 -20.96 -40.78
N PHE A 135 28.19 -19.80 -40.16
CA PHE A 135 28.85 -19.64 -38.87
C PHE A 135 27.91 -18.90 -37.93
N PRO A 136 27.10 -19.62 -37.14
CA PRO A 136 26.20 -18.98 -36.17
C PRO A 136 27.03 -18.25 -35.12
N CYS A 137 26.52 -17.11 -34.65
CA CYS A 137 27.15 -16.38 -33.57
C CYS A 137 27.24 -17.25 -32.31
N SER A 138 28.42 -17.30 -31.68
CA SER A 138 28.63 -18.12 -30.49
C SER A 138 27.81 -17.71 -29.26
N GLU A 139 27.39 -16.43 -29.17
CA GLU A 139 26.68 -15.89 -27.98
C GLU A 139 25.16 -16.10 -28.06
N CYS A 140 24.59 -16.06 -29.27
CA CYS A 140 23.14 -16.24 -29.47
C CYS A 140 22.78 -17.51 -30.23
N GLU A 141 23.76 -18.35 -30.59
CA GLU A 141 23.58 -19.61 -31.31
C GLU A 141 22.74 -19.44 -32.60
N GLY A 142 22.91 -18.31 -33.30
CA GLY A 142 22.15 -18.01 -34.52
C GLY A 142 20.72 -17.48 -34.29
N LYS A 143 20.30 -17.23 -33.05
CA LYS A 143 18.98 -16.65 -32.73
C LYS A 143 18.92 -15.14 -32.99
N GLY A 144 20.06 -14.44 -32.83
CA GLY A 144 20.17 -12.98 -33.02
C GLY A 144 19.72 -12.14 -31.83
N GLN A 145 19.20 -12.80 -30.80
CA GLN A 145 18.83 -12.21 -29.52
C GLN A 145 19.50 -13.01 -28.40
N SER A 146 19.78 -12.35 -27.30
CA SER A 146 20.39 -12.94 -26.10
C SER A 146 19.78 -12.33 -24.85
N VAL A 147 19.75 -13.08 -23.76
CA VAL A 147 19.32 -12.55 -22.46
C VAL A 147 20.40 -11.64 -21.92
N GLN A 148 20.09 -10.36 -21.77
CA GLN A 148 21.01 -9.34 -21.27
C GLN A 148 20.52 -8.82 -19.92
N ARG A 149 21.44 -8.74 -18.95
CA ARG A 149 21.14 -8.15 -17.64
C ARG A 149 21.27 -6.64 -17.73
N LYS A 150 20.14 -5.93 -17.70
CA LYS A 150 20.11 -4.47 -17.72
C LYS A 150 19.70 -3.93 -16.36
N LYS A 151 20.41 -2.90 -15.91
CA LYS A 151 20.01 -2.08 -14.76
C LYS A 151 19.06 -1.01 -15.27
N ILE A 152 17.82 -1.03 -14.80
CA ILE A 152 16.83 0.00 -15.12
C ILE A 152 16.45 0.78 -13.87
N THR A 153 16.10 2.03 -14.05
CA THR A 153 15.57 2.87 -12.98
C THR A 153 14.05 2.90 -13.10
N VAL A 154 13.37 2.30 -12.13
CA VAL A 154 11.91 2.32 -12.03
C VAL A 154 11.50 3.56 -11.22
N PRO A 155 10.78 4.53 -11.83
CA PRO A 155 10.23 5.65 -11.09
C PRO A 155 9.02 5.19 -10.28
N VAL A 156 9.12 5.26 -8.95
CA VAL A 156 8.00 4.97 -8.05
C VAL A 156 7.23 6.27 -7.79
N PRO A 157 5.97 6.38 -8.23
CA PRO A 157 5.16 7.55 -7.94
C PRO A 157 4.87 7.66 -6.43
N ALA A 158 4.84 8.88 -5.92
CA ALA A 158 4.46 9.15 -4.54
C ALA A 158 2.98 8.77 -4.30
N GLY A 159 2.72 8.04 -3.22
CA GLY A 159 1.38 7.58 -2.85
C GLY A 159 1.00 6.19 -3.34
N VAL A 160 1.92 5.45 -3.97
CA VAL A 160 1.66 4.12 -4.56
C VAL A 160 1.02 3.17 -3.54
N GLU A 161 0.00 2.44 -3.96
CA GLU A 161 -0.70 1.43 -3.14
C GLU A 161 0.00 0.07 -3.19
N ASP A 162 -0.25 -0.76 -2.18
CA ASP A 162 0.23 -2.14 -2.19
C ASP A 162 -0.45 -2.94 -3.30
N GLY A 163 0.33 -3.69 -4.07
CA GLY A 163 -0.15 -4.45 -5.22
C GLY A 163 -0.39 -3.61 -6.48
N GLN A 164 -0.08 -2.30 -6.47
CA GLN A 164 -0.26 -1.47 -7.65
C GLN A 164 0.75 -1.86 -8.74
N THR A 165 0.26 -2.10 -9.96
CA THR A 165 1.08 -2.43 -11.12
C THR A 165 1.21 -1.25 -12.08
N VAL A 166 2.43 -0.95 -12.50
CA VAL A 166 2.74 0.07 -13.51
C VAL A 166 3.38 -0.57 -14.73
N ARG A 167 2.89 -0.22 -15.91
CA ARG A 167 3.48 -0.63 -17.19
C ARG A 167 4.61 0.32 -17.56
N MET A 168 5.76 -0.24 -17.92
CA MET A 168 6.91 0.52 -18.39
C MET A 168 7.54 -0.14 -19.62
N SER A 169 7.89 0.66 -20.63
CA SER A 169 8.62 0.21 -21.81
C SER A 169 10.12 0.23 -21.54
N VAL A 170 10.79 -0.91 -21.73
CA VAL A 170 12.25 -1.06 -21.62
C VAL A 170 12.80 -1.56 -22.96
N GLY A 171 13.24 -0.62 -23.80
CA GLY A 171 13.65 -0.93 -25.17
C GLY A 171 12.46 -1.43 -25.99
N ASN A 172 12.59 -2.62 -26.58
CA ASN A 172 11.53 -3.25 -27.38
C ASN A 172 10.56 -4.11 -26.55
N ASN A 173 10.78 -4.22 -25.25
CA ASN A 173 9.96 -5.05 -24.37
C ASN A 173 9.16 -4.19 -23.40
N GLU A 174 7.99 -4.69 -23.02
CA GLU A 174 7.16 -4.07 -22.01
C GLU A 174 7.22 -4.90 -20.73
N ILE A 175 7.42 -4.21 -19.62
CA ILE A 175 7.46 -4.82 -18.30
C ILE A 175 6.31 -4.30 -17.44
N PHE A 176 5.78 -5.17 -16.61
CA PHE A 176 4.79 -4.83 -15.60
C PHE A 176 5.49 -4.84 -14.24
N VAL A 177 5.56 -3.68 -13.61
CA VAL A 177 6.18 -3.56 -12.30
C VAL A 177 5.10 -3.50 -11.24
N THR A 178 4.99 -4.55 -10.45
CA THR A 178 4.06 -4.64 -9.32
C THR A 178 4.78 -4.20 -8.05
N PHE A 179 4.28 -3.15 -7.41
CA PHE A 179 4.86 -2.63 -6.17
C PHE A 179 4.28 -3.36 -4.97
N ARG A 180 5.15 -3.85 -4.08
CA ARG A 180 4.77 -4.38 -2.77
C ARG A 180 5.26 -3.47 -1.68
N VAL A 181 4.36 -2.93 -0.88
CA VAL A 181 4.67 -2.01 0.20
C VAL A 181 4.72 -2.78 1.52
N GLU A 182 5.88 -2.74 2.17
CA GLU A 182 6.06 -3.33 3.49
C GLU A 182 5.21 -2.58 4.54
N SER A 183 4.50 -3.34 5.37
CA SER A 183 3.72 -2.80 6.48
C SER A 183 4.64 -2.14 7.52
N SER A 184 4.36 -0.89 7.90
CA SER A 184 5.07 -0.23 9.00
C SER A 184 4.44 -0.56 10.34
N THR A 185 5.27 -0.70 11.38
CA THR A 185 4.80 -0.82 12.77
C THR A 185 4.32 0.51 13.34
N TYR A 186 4.85 1.63 12.83
CA TYR A 186 4.56 2.98 13.34
C TYR A 186 3.42 3.65 12.56
N PHE A 187 3.39 3.50 11.24
CA PHE A 187 2.37 4.07 10.38
C PHE A 187 1.37 3.00 9.91
N LYS A 188 0.08 3.30 10.04
CA LYS A 188 -1.01 2.52 9.46
C LYS A 188 -1.67 3.36 8.36
N ARG A 189 -1.77 2.81 7.16
CA ARG A 189 -2.42 3.50 6.03
C ARG A 189 -3.90 3.15 6.00
N ASP A 190 -4.72 4.17 5.82
CA ASP A 190 -6.14 4.04 5.51
C ASP A 190 -6.46 4.90 4.27
N GLY A 191 -6.42 4.27 3.09
CA GLY A 191 -6.52 4.97 1.81
C GLY A 191 -5.45 6.06 1.64
N PRO A 192 -5.84 7.35 1.46
CA PRO A 192 -4.91 8.47 1.40
C PRO A 192 -4.47 8.99 2.78
N ASP A 193 -5.16 8.60 3.84
CA ASP A 193 -4.92 9.07 5.20
C ASP A 193 -3.97 8.11 5.93
N VAL A 194 -3.28 8.65 6.95
CA VAL A 194 -2.33 7.87 7.75
C VAL A 194 -2.67 8.00 9.21
N HIS A 195 -2.58 6.88 9.91
CA HIS A 195 -2.80 6.77 11.34
C HIS A 195 -1.52 6.40 12.06
N THR A 196 -1.21 7.09 13.14
CA THR A 196 -0.09 6.76 14.03
C THR A 196 -0.54 6.78 15.47
N ASP A 197 0.00 5.89 16.27
CA ASP A 197 -0.22 5.88 17.71
C ASP A 197 0.87 6.71 18.41
N CYS A 198 0.47 7.74 19.16
CA CYS A 198 1.37 8.58 19.95
C CYS A 198 1.13 8.30 21.44
N THR A 199 2.14 7.74 22.11
CA THR A 199 2.08 7.48 23.54
C THR A 199 2.48 8.71 24.34
N ILE A 200 1.63 9.15 25.27
CA ILE A 200 1.88 10.28 26.16
C ILE A 200 1.88 9.85 27.63
N SER A 201 2.54 10.61 28.49
CA SER A 201 2.53 10.36 29.94
C SER A 201 1.22 10.82 30.58
N VAL A 202 0.88 10.26 31.76
CA VAL A 202 -0.30 10.69 32.55
C VAL A 202 -0.23 12.17 32.90
N SER A 203 0.94 12.66 33.34
CA SER A 203 1.14 14.07 33.67
C SER A 203 0.90 14.98 32.47
N GLN A 204 1.35 14.57 31.28
CA GLN A 204 1.13 15.32 30.04
C GLN A 204 -0.32 15.29 29.56
N ALA A 205 -1.04 14.20 29.81
CA ALA A 205 -2.47 14.12 29.50
C ALA A 205 -3.29 15.08 30.39
N ILE A 206 -2.94 15.17 31.67
CA ILE A 206 -3.62 16.02 32.65
C ILE A 206 -3.25 17.51 32.45
N LEU A 207 -1.96 17.82 32.46
CA LEU A 207 -1.45 19.20 32.45
C LEU A 207 -1.29 19.79 31.05
N GLY A 208 -1.36 18.95 30.01
CA GLY A 208 -0.97 19.32 28.65
C GLY A 208 0.56 19.30 28.47
N GLY A 209 0.99 19.75 27.29
CA GLY A 209 2.41 19.87 26.95
C GLY A 209 2.66 19.69 25.45
N THR A 210 3.89 19.33 25.08
CA THR A 210 4.27 19.11 23.68
C THR A 210 4.87 17.73 23.46
N VAL A 211 4.57 17.11 22.32
CA VAL A 211 5.20 15.84 21.89
C VAL A 211 5.68 15.98 20.45
N ARG A 212 6.89 15.51 20.18
CA ARG A 212 7.38 15.37 18.81
C ARG A 212 7.02 14.00 18.28
N ILE A 213 6.35 13.98 17.13
CA ILE A 213 6.02 12.76 16.39
C ILE A 213 6.74 12.75 15.05
N GLN A 214 7.03 11.55 14.57
CA GLN A 214 7.54 11.35 13.21
C GLN A 214 6.39 11.44 12.22
N GLY A 215 6.50 12.34 11.24
CA GLY A 215 5.60 12.40 10.09
C GLY A 215 6.20 11.71 8.87
N LEU A 216 5.42 11.61 7.80
CA LEU A 216 5.86 10.97 6.55
C LEU A 216 7.01 11.72 5.87
N TYR A 217 6.95 13.06 5.87
CA TYR A 217 7.88 13.94 5.17
C TYR A 217 8.83 14.64 6.13
N GLU A 218 8.27 15.15 7.24
CA GLU A 218 8.98 15.89 8.27
C GLU A 218 8.43 15.50 9.64
N ASP A 219 9.18 15.81 10.70
CA ASP A 219 8.69 15.63 12.06
C ASP A 219 7.76 16.77 12.45
N HIS A 220 6.76 16.45 13.28
CA HIS A 220 5.77 17.41 13.74
C HIS A 220 5.77 17.50 15.26
N THR A 221 5.71 18.72 15.78
CA THR A 221 5.50 18.97 17.21
C THR A 221 4.02 19.19 17.45
N LEU A 222 3.39 18.28 18.18
CA LEU A 222 2.00 18.36 18.59
C LEU A 222 1.88 19.07 19.92
N GLN A 223 0.88 19.95 20.01
CA GLN A 223 0.43 20.55 21.25
C GLN A 223 -0.66 19.65 21.85
N ILE A 224 -0.43 19.14 23.05
CA ILE A 224 -1.38 18.35 23.82
C ILE A 224 -2.12 19.30 24.75
N THR A 225 -3.42 19.40 24.57
CA THR A 225 -4.27 20.21 25.44
C THR A 225 -4.39 19.56 26.82
N PRO A 226 -4.50 20.34 27.90
CA PRO A 226 -4.83 19.79 29.21
C PRO A 226 -6.16 19.00 29.16
N GLY A 227 -6.25 17.89 29.90
CA GLY A 227 -7.45 17.03 29.92
C GLY A 227 -7.62 16.14 28.69
N THR A 228 -6.53 15.80 28.00
CA THR A 228 -6.57 14.94 26.82
C THR A 228 -6.81 13.47 27.19
N SER A 229 -7.74 12.79 26.49
CA SER A 229 -8.11 11.39 26.74
C SER A 229 -7.34 10.38 25.89
N SER A 230 -7.27 9.12 26.33
CA SER A 230 -6.52 8.00 25.69
C SER A 230 -7.03 7.51 24.32
N HIS A 231 -8.04 8.17 23.75
CA HIS A 231 -8.57 7.87 22.42
C HIS A 231 -8.82 9.14 21.60
N SER A 232 -8.37 10.30 22.09
CA SER A 232 -8.48 11.53 21.33
C SER A 232 -7.61 11.46 20.09
N THR A 233 -8.16 11.92 18.98
CA THR A 233 -7.47 11.97 17.70
C THR A 233 -7.11 13.40 17.36
N ILE A 234 -5.82 13.68 17.18
CA ILE A 234 -5.37 14.96 16.63
C ILE A 234 -5.21 14.78 15.12
N ARG A 235 -5.88 15.64 14.34
CA ARG A 235 -5.79 15.64 12.88
C ARG A 235 -4.77 16.67 12.42
N LEU A 236 -3.76 16.20 11.68
CA LEU A 236 -2.83 17.03 10.93
C LEU A 236 -3.27 17.10 9.46
N SER A 237 -3.91 18.21 9.10
CA SER A 237 -4.43 18.42 7.75
C SER A 237 -3.33 18.43 6.70
N ARG A 238 -3.53 17.73 5.58
CA ARG A 238 -2.60 17.64 4.43
C ARG A 238 -1.21 17.05 4.75
N LYS A 239 -1.08 16.30 5.85
CA LYS A 239 0.16 15.63 6.24
C LYS A 239 0.14 14.10 6.02
N GLY A 240 -0.89 13.58 5.35
CA GLY A 240 -1.02 12.17 4.95
C GLY A 240 -0.34 11.86 3.61
N MET A 241 -0.77 10.79 2.95
CA MET A 241 -0.19 10.32 1.68
C MET A 241 -0.63 11.21 0.52
N LYS A 242 0.24 11.35 -0.48
CA LYS A 242 -0.15 11.96 -1.75
C LYS A 242 -1.17 11.07 -2.47
N ARG A 243 -2.20 11.66 -3.06
CA ARG A 243 -3.16 10.92 -3.90
C ARG A 243 -2.50 10.62 -5.26
N VAL A 244 -2.55 9.37 -5.71
CA VAL A 244 -1.93 8.96 -6.99
C VAL A 244 -2.74 9.48 -8.18
N SER A 245 -4.07 9.40 -8.11
CA SER A 245 -4.97 9.79 -9.21
C SER A 245 -5.45 11.25 -9.16
N GLN A 246 -5.27 11.95 -8.04
CA GLN A 246 -5.81 13.30 -7.83
C GLN A 246 -4.72 14.23 -7.28
N HIS A 247 -4.87 15.54 -7.51
CA HIS A 247 -4.02 16.52 -6.87
C HIS A 247 -4.41 16.69 -5.40
N GLY A 248 -3.46 16.48 -4.49
CA GLY A 248 -3.66 16.71 -3.05
C GLY A 248 -2.99 15.66 -2.16
N TYR A 249 -3.09 15.90 -0.86
CA TYR A 249 -2.61 15.02 0.20
C TYR A 249 -3.78 14.60 1.08
N GLY A 250 -3.71 13.41 1.65
CA GLY A 250 -4.58 13.02 2.76
C GLY A 250 -4.16 13.69 4.07
N ASP A 251 -4.84 13.31 5.14
CA ASP A 251 -4.62 13.79 6.49
C ASP A 251 -3.84 12.76 7.33
N HIS A 252 -3.13 13.24 8.35
CA HIS A 252 -2.44 12.37 9.30
C HIS A 252 -3.16 12.45 10.66
N TYR A 253 -3.79 11.34 11.05
CA TYR A 253 -4.47 11.18 12.31
C TYR A 253 -3.54 10.58 13.37
N VAL A 254 -3.40 11.28 14.46
CA VAL A 254 -2.56 10.87 15.58
C VAL A 254 -3.46 10.44 16.71
N HIS A 255 -3.45 9.15 16.99
CA HIS A 255 -4.20 8.53 18.08
C HIS A 255 -3.39 8.63 19.36
N ILE A 256 -3.89 9.40 20.33
CA ILE A 256 -3.19 9.59 21.59
C ILE A 256 -3.48 8.41 22.50
N LYS A 257 -2.44 7.79 23.06
CA LYS A 257 -2.55 6.70 24.05
C LYS A 257 -1.83 7.09 25.32
N ILE A 258 -2.51 7.06 26.46
CA ILE A 258 -1.85 7.38 27.73
C ILE A 258 -1.09 6.13 28.21
N GLN A 259 0.22 6.25 28.35
CA GLN A 259 1.05 5.19 28.89
C GLN A 259 1.17 5.34 30.41
N VAL A 260 0.45 4.48 31.13
CA VAL A 260 0.55 4.40 32.59
C VAL A 260 1.78 3.58 32.96
N PRO A 261 2.70 4.12 33.80
CA PRO A 261 3.88 3.37 34.25
C PRO A 261 3.46 2.17 35.12
N LYS A 262 4.06 1.00 34.86
CA LYS A 262 3.75 -0.25 35.60
C LYS A 262 4.37 -0.28 37.01
N VAL A 263 5.47 0.43 37.20
CA VAL A 263 6.20 0.49 38.46
C VAL A 263 6.41 1.96 38.80
N LEU A 264 6.06 2.32 40.03
CA LEU A 264 6.20 3.66 40.58
C LEU A 264 7.19 3.64 41.73
N SER A 265 8.06 4.65 41.81
CA SER A 265 8.90 4.86 43.00
C SER A 265 8.05 5.27 44.21
N GLU A 266 8.59 5.11 45.42
CA GLU A 266 7.89 5.50 46.66
C GLU A 266 7.39 6.95 46.64
N LYS A 267 8.22 7.87 46.13
CA LYS A 267 7.85 9.29 45.96
C LYS A 267 6.72 9.49 44.95
N GLN A 268 6.76 8.78 43.82
CA GLN A 268 5.70 8.85 42.81
C GLN A 268 4.38 8.25 43.33
N LYS A 269 4.45 7.14 44.06
CA LYS A 269 3.28 6.54 44.73
C LYS A 269 2.65 7.51 45.71
N ALA A 270 3.45 8.15 46.56
CA ALA A 270 2.95 9.14 47.52
C ALA A 270 2.23 10.31 46.82
N LEU A 271 2.79 10.83 45.71
CA LEU A 271 2.14 11.88 44.92
C LEU A 271 0.83 11.44 44.29
N MET A 272 0.75 10.21 43.76
CA MET A 272 -0.48 9.68 43.18
C MET A 272 -1.55 9.42 44.25
N CYS A 273 -1.15 8.98 45.46
CA CYS A 273 -2.07 8.82 46.59
C CYS A 273 -2.62 10.17 47.06
N ALA A 274 -1.75 11.19 47.18
CA ALA A 274 -2.17 12.54 47.52
C ALA A 274 -3.13 13.13 46.46
N TYR A 275 -2.88 12.86 45.17
CA TYR A 275 -3.80 13.24 44.09
C TYR A 275 -5.15 12.51 44.20
N ALA A 276 -5.14 11.20 44.46
CA ALA A 276 -6.34 10.38 44.58
C ALA A 276 -7.25 10.80 45.75
N GLU A 277 -6.70 11.35 46.84
CA GLU A 277 -7.48 11.93 47.93
C GLU A 277 -8.23 13.22 47.52
N LEU A 278 -7.66 13.98 46.59
CA LEU A 278 -8.23 15.24 46.08
C LEU A 278 -9.20 15.02 44.92
N GLU A 279 -9.24 13.81 44.37
CA GLU A 279 -10.10 13.47 43.23
C GLU A 279 -11.55 13.33 43.70
N GLU A 280 -12.49 14.06 43.08
CA GLU A 280 -13.91 14.04 43.47
C GLU A 280 -14.71 12.99 42.66
N ASP A 281 -14.46 12.90 41.35
CA ASP A 281 -15.24 12.10 40.39
C ASP A 281 -14.63 10.72 40.06
N THR A 282 -14.27 9.93 41.07
CA THR A 282 -13.75 8.58 40.83
C THR A 282 -14.88 7.53 40.80
N PRO A 283 -15.12 6.82 39.69
CA PRO A 283 -16.02 5.67 39.68
C PRO A 283 -15.36 4.47 40.41
N GLY A 284 -15.88 4.11 41.58
CA GLY A 284 -15.48 2.90 42.32
C GLY A 284 -14.53 3.15 43.50
N GLN A 285 -13.66 2.18 43.79
CA GLN A 285 -12.70 2.22 44.90
C GLN A 285 -11.26 2.28 44.37
N ILE A 286 -10.44 3.14 44.99
CA ILE A 286 -9.00 3.24 44.71
C ILE A 286 -8.26 2.40 45.75
N HIS A 287 -7.41 1.48 45.30
CA HIS A 287 -6.61 0.67 46.22
C HIS A 287 -5.66 1.57 47.03
N GLY A 288 -5.72 1.43 48.35
CA GLY A 288 -4.89 2.22 49.27
C GLY A 288 -5.52 3.54 49.72
N VAL A 289 -6.74 3.88 49.26
CA VAL A 289 -7.51 5.05 49.72
C VAL A 289 -8.87 4.60 50.26
N SER A 290 -9.21 5.01 51.48
CA SER A 290 -10.52 4.78 52.10
C SER A 290 -11.24 6.09 52.38
N TYR A 291 -12.52 6.01 52.69
CA TYR A 291 -13.27 7.15 53.23
C TYR A 291 -13.19 7.12 54.76
N ASP A 292 -12.88 8.26 55.37
CA ASP A 292 -13.01 8.45 56.82
C ASP A 292 -14.48 8.60 57.22
N ARG A 293 -14.75 8.61 58.52
CA ARG A 293 -16.08 8.83 59.11
C ARG A 293 -16.74 10.12 58.64
N ASP A 294 -15.93 11.13 58.30
CA ASP A 294 -16.38 12.42 57.77
C ASP A 294 -16.60 12.42 56.24
N GLY A 295 -16.45 11.26 55.59
CA GLY A 295 -16.61 11.12 54.14
C GLY A 295 -15.42 11.64 53.32
N LYS A 296 -14.32 12.07 53.97
CA LYS A 296 -13.10 12.50 53.29
C LYS A 296 -12.25 11.31 52.86
N LYS A 297 -11.71 11.33 51.65
CA LYS A 297 -10.75 10.31 51.18
C LYS A 297 -9.42 10.45 51.92
N ILE A 298 -8.92 9.35 52.46
CA ILE A 298 -7.63 9.25 53.18
C ILE A 298 -6.87 8.04 52.64
N SER A 299 -5.59 8.24 52.30
CA SER A 299 -4.67 7.17 51.94
C SER A 299 -4.23 6.39 53.18
N ILE A 300 -4.41 5.07 53.14
CA ILE A 300 -3.95 4.14 54.18
C ILE A 300 -2.63 3.47 53.76
N SER A 301 -2.31 3.45 52.47
CA SER A 301 -1.13 2.75 51.96
C SER A 301 0.19 3.46 52.29
N GLU A 302 1.21 2.68 52.63
CA GLU A 302 2.59 3.16 52.75
C GLU A 302 3.13 3.66 51.40
N PRO A 303 3.93 4.76 51.37
CA PRO A 303 4.55 5.46 52.50
C PRO A 303 3.75 6.69 53.00
N GLN A 304 3.06 6.56 54.13
CA GLN A 304 2.23 7.62 54.73
C GLN A 304 3.02 8.88 55.04
N ASN A 305 4.24 8.75 55.59
CA ASN A 305 5.12 9.89 55.90
C ASN A 305 5.37 10.82 54.69
N LEU A 306 5.50 10.26 53.49
CA LEU A 306 5.72 11.05 52.27
C LEU A 306 4.43 11.71 51.78
N VAL A 307 3.29 11.06 51.96
CA VAL A 307 1.98 11.63 51.63
C VAL A 307 1.67 12.81 52.56
N ASP A 308 1.92 12.64 53.86
CA ASP A 308 1.72 13.69 54.86
C ASP A 308 2.65 14.88 54.63
N ALA A 309 3.90 14.65 54.24
CA ALA A 309 4.80 15.72 53.84
C ALA A 309 4.30 16.50 52.61
N VAL A 310 3.68 15.84 51.64
CA VAL A 310 3.06 16.50 50.48
C VAL A 310 1.85 17.32 50.91
N LYS A 311 1.01 16.81 51.81
CA LYS A 311 -0.13 17.54 52.39
C LYS A 311 0.32 18.78 53.13
N GLU A 312 1.26 18.63 54.04
CA GLU A 312 1.78 19.74 54.85
C GLU A 312 2.38 20.83 53.96
N ALA A 313 3.06 20.45 52.87
CA ALA A 313 3.57 21.40 51.88
C ALA A 313 2.45 22.15 51.13
N LEU A 314 1.34 21.48 50.78
CA LEU A 314 0.18 22.12 50.14
C LEU A 314 -0.57 23.05 51.11
N GLU A 315 -0.72 22.64 52.37
CA GLU A 315 -1.39 23.41 53.42
C GLU A 315 -0.58 24.65 53.82
N LYS A 316 0.74 24.51 54.04
CA LYS A 316 1.64 25.65 54.31
C LYS A 316 1.59 26.69 53.20
N LYS A 317 1.46 26.26 51.93
CA LYS A 317 1.35 27.18 50.79
C LYS A 317 0.02 27.94 50.78
N LYS A 318 -1.07 27.31 51.22
CA LYS A 318 -2.37 27.98 51.43
C LYS A 318 -2.26 29.11 52.48
N THR A 319 -1.51 28.87 53.56
CA THR A 319 -1.28 29.89 54.60
C THR A 319 -0.43 31.06 54.08
N ILE A 320 0.57 30.80 53.23
CA ILE A 320 1.42 31.85 52.64
C ILE A 320 0.64 32.71 51.64
N VAL A 321 -0.18 32.11 50.77
CA VAL A 321 -1.01 32.86 49.81
C VAL A 321 -2.10 33.67 50.52
N GLY A 322 -2.76 33.10 51.54
CA GLY A 322 -3.73 33.83 52.38
C GLY A 322 -3.12 35.00 53.17
N SER A 323 -1.84 34.92 53.53
CA SER A 323 -1.12 36.05 54.15
C SER A 323 -0.64 37.11 53.14
N ALA A 324 -0.46 36.76 51.87
CA ALA A 324 -0.07 37.70 50.82
C ALA A 324 -1.26 38.53 50.30
N GLU A 325 -2.45 37.92 50.15
CA GLU A 325 -3.67 38.62 49.74
C GLU A 325 -4.09 39.68 50.77
N SER A 326 -3.91 39.41 52.07
CA SER A 326 -4.19 40.38 53.15
C SER A 326 -3.27 41.62 53.17
N HIS A 327 -2.15 41.59 52.43
CA HIS A 327 -1.18 42.69 52.36
C HIS A 327 -1.37 43.61 51.14
N GLU A 328 -2.10 43.19 50.10
CA GLU A 328 -2.40 44.02 48.93
C GLU A 328 -3.61 44.94 49.17
N ASP A 329 -4.62 44.49 49.90
CA ASP A 329 -5.81 45.31 50.26
C ASP A 329 -5.49 46.52 51.16
N VAL A 330 -4.41 46.45 51.94
CA VAL A 330 -3.93 47.57 52.79
C VAL A 330 -3.14 48.62 51.99
N LYS A 331 -2.58 48.25 50.83
CA LYS A 331 -1.86 49.20 49.95
C LYS A 331 -2.81 49.99 49.06
N GLU A 332 -3.93 49.41 48.65
CA GLU A 332 -4.91 50.08 47.78
C GLU A 332 -5.75 51.12 48.55
N SER A 333 -6.01 50.87 49.84
CA SER A 333 -6.71 51.80 50.73
C SER A 333 -5.89 53.02 51.20
N LYS A 334 -4.55 52.99 51.06
CA LYS A 334 -3.66 54.16 51.31
C LYS A 334 -3.39 55.02 50.07
N ARG A 335 -3.75 54.57 48.86
CA ARG A 335 -3.58 55.33 47.62
C ARG A 335 -4.74 56.28 47.30
N ASN A 336 -5.92 56.08 47.92
CA ASN A 336 -7.13 56.86 47.68
C ASN A 336 -7.37 58.01 48.69
N LYS A 337 -6.36 58.40 49.49
CA LYS A 337 -6.45 59.50 50.46
C LYS A 337 -5.27 60.49 50.40
N GLY A 338 -4.58 60.57 49.25
CA GLY A 338 -3.49 61.52 49.00
C GLY A 338 -3.94 62.63 48.05
#